data_AF-A0A832U332-F1
#
_entry.id   AF-A0A832U332-F1
#
_cell.length_a   1.000
_cell.length_b   1.000
_cell.length_c   1.000
_cell.angle_alpha   90.00
_cell.angle_beta   90.00
_cell.angle_gamma   90.00
#
_symmetry.space_group_name_H-M   'P 1'
#
loop_
_entity.id
_entity.type
_entity.pdbx_description
1 polymer ?
#
loop_
_entity_poly.entity_id
_entity_poly.type
_entity_poly.pdbx_seq_one_letter_code
_entity_poly.pdbx_strand_id
1 'polypeptide(L)'
;IILVISVILIAINPVDGAIEQRGPIIDISAGEHTILNGENCPGFYYSTSTGTYYESLELNFSKNGFIDAGNATYTSKIVYGSTAFFGKKYKVFEDGLITENLVSYGSRDLQRGNDYDLGNGYKLVLQGVNNDSALIELQKNSAPVTAKSLEEGSKFNFNATINGTKYTILEGTLDRVLDSKDPIVSLTSVNQYSTEPIEINVGDQYGNFEVTEVTDEKIELKNRVPIQMSPGDYVTILKDLIDFRMADSVYRACSYNMTKEVIKSYQIKGTSLTVNRSDSSPDSCVWTADSFGMLYYDLENNFSTERLELNLNTEDKWISKGCLVYESSPVKIPYKNPEMRNYGENAFDGEYSVLGWDGEKYAYLGDDQGLINVLMDDDNDRSLYSGEEWNLGEGYILKVDDIESDKVHLTVLRNNVAVYSSIISPGKSADLGTHTLLYNKTVNG
;
A
#
# COMPACT_ATOMS: atom_id res chain seq x y z
N ILE A 1 -48.51 -0.43 -22.72
CA ILE A 1 -47.08 -0.72 -22.89
C ILE A 1 -46.33 0.33 -22.08
N ILE A 2 -45.91 -0.01 -20.86
CA ILE A 2 -44.96 0.78 -20.07
C ILE A 2 -43.85 -0.19 -19.73
N LEU A 3 -42.68 0.04 -20.32
CA LEU A 3 -41.48 -0.75 -20.20
C LEU A 3 -40.80 -0.33 -18.88
N VAL A 4 -40.81 -1.20 -17.88
CA VAL A 4 -40.03 -0.98 -16.64
C VAL A 4 -38.63 -1.51 -16.90
N ILE A 5 -37.69 -0.60 -17.17
CA ILE A 5 -36.26 -0.90 -17.26
C ILE A 5 -35.76 -1.13 -15.82
N SER A 6 -35.53 -2.39 -15.47
CA SER A 6 -34.84 -2.76 -14.24
C SER A 6 -33.35 -2.48 -14.44
N VAL A 7 -32.88 -1.34 -13.95
CA VAL A 7 -31.44 -1.05 -13.84
C VAL A 7 -30.91 -1.91 -12.70
N ILE A 8 -30.26 -3.02 -13.04
CA ILE A 8 -29.45 -3.79 -12.10
C ILE A 8 -28.23 -2.93 -11.80
N LEU A 9 -28.23 -2.24 -10.66
CA LEU A 9 -26.99 -1.76 -10.06
C LEU A 9 -26.18 -3.01 -9.71
N ILE A 10 -25.21 -3.35 -10.56
CA ILE A 10 -24.14 -4.27 -10.19
C ILE A 10 -23.30 -3.49 -9.19
N ALA A 11 -23.57 -3.68 -7.90
CA ALA A 11 -22.61 -3.35 -6.86
C ALA A 11 -21.38 -4.23 -7.15
N ILE A 12 -20.38 -3.65 -7.80
CA ILE A 12 -19.05 -4.24 -7.86
C ILE A 12 -18.57 -4.21 -6.42
N ASN A 13 -18.77 -5.30 -5.68
CA ASN A 13 -18.04 -5.49 -4.44
C ASN A 13 -16.56 -5.56 -4.87
N PRO A 14 -15.70 -4.60 -4.48
CA PRO A 14 -14.28 -4.76 -4.73
C PRO A 14 -13.87 -6.08 -4.09
N VAL A 15 -13.22 -6.93 -4.88
CA VAL A 15 -12.63 -8.16 -4.37
C VAL A 15 -11.74 -7.76 -3.19
N ASP A 16 -11.92 -8.42 -2.04
CA ASP A 16 -11.15 -8.26 -0.79
C ASP A 16 -9.68 -8.73 -0.96
N GLY A 17 -9.00 -8.23 -1.99
CA GLY A 17 -7.56 -8.34 -2.19
C GLY A 17 -6.86 -7.22 -1.44
N ALA A 18 -5.76 -7.54 -0.75
CA ALA A 18 -4.85 -6.50 -0.29
C ALA A 18 -4.37 -5.72 -1.51
N ILE A 19 -4.54 -4.41 -1.52
CA ILE A 19 -3.92 -3.57 -2.55
C ILE A 19 -2.44 -3.52 -2.19
N GLU A 20 -1.62 -4.22 -2.96
CA GLU A 20 -0.16 -4.22 -2.81
C GLU A 20 0.39 -2.90 -3.36
N GLN A 21 0.34 -1.87 -2.52
CA GLN A 21 0.97 -0.60 -2.89
C GLN A 21 2.49 -0.72 -2.79
N ARG A 22 3.18 -0.50 -3.91
CA ARG A 22 4.64 -0.45 -3.96
C ARG A 22 5.18 0.84 -3.31
N GLY A 23 6.31 0.75 -2.60
CA GLY A 23 7.12 1.90 -2.21
C GLY A 23 8.10 2.35 -3.30
N PRO A 24 9.18 3.07 -2.96
CA PRO A 24 10.10 3.60 -3.97
C PRO A 24 10.93 2.46 -4.59
N ILE A 25 11.38 2.69 -5.82
CA ILE A 25 12.32 1.82 -6.53
C ILE A 25 13.72 2.12 -6.02
N ILE A 26 14.48 1.07 -5.76
CA ILE A 26 15.83 1.15 -5.20
C ILE A 26 16.74 0.27 -6.05
N ASP A 27 17.71 0.88 -6.71
CA ASP A 27 18.85 0.16 -7.28
C ASP A 27 19.87 -0.10 -6.16
N ILE A 28 20.24 -1.36 -5.96
CA ILE A 28 21.08 -1.79 -4.85
C ILE A 28 22.49 -2.05 -5.34
N SER A 29 23.46 -1.38 -4.73
CA SER A 29 24.87 -1.59 -5.00
C SER A 29 25.73 -1.50 -3.73
N ALA A 30 26.96 -2.01 -3.79
CA ALA A 30 27.89 -1.89 -2.67
C ALA A 30 28.20 -0.41 -2.35
N GLY A 31 28.01 -0.01 -1.09
CA GLY A 31 28.14 1.36 -0.62
C GLY A 31 26.88 2.20 -0.76
N GLU A 32 25.80 1.65 -1.33
CA GLU A 32 24.52 2.34 -1.47
C GLU A 32 23.90 2.63 -0.10
N HIS A 33 23.29 3.81 0.03
CA HIS A 33 22.57 4.22 1.22
C HIS A 33 21.15 4.64 0.85
N THR A 34 20.17 3.92 1.38
CA THR A 34 18.76 4.13 1.07
C THR A 34 18.00 4.57 2.32
N ILE A 35 17.14 5.58 2.17
CA ILE A 35 16.27 6.06 3.25
C ILE A 35 14.81 5.93 2.82
N LEU A 36 14.05 5.15 3.58
CA LEU A 36 12.60 5.08 3.48
C LEU A 36 11.97 5.88 4.61
N ASN A 37 10.92 6.64 4.35
CA ASN A 37 10.20 7.43 5.35
C ASN A 37 8.72 7.62 4.94
N GLY A 38 7.94 8.36 5.74
CA GLY A 38 6.51 8.59 5.45
C GLY A 38 6.21 9.35 4.15
N GLU A 39 7.19 9.99 3.51
CA GLU A 39 7.00 10.70 2.24
C GLU A 39 7.11 9.78 1.02
N ASN A 40 8.01 8.80 1.08
CA ASN A 40 8.33 7.94 -0.06
C ASN A 40 7.85 6.49 0.12
N CYS A 41 7.56 6.04 1.33
CA CYS A 41 7.19 4.67 1.64
C CYS A 41 5.80 4.61 2.28
N PRO A 42 4.78 4.12 1.56
CA PRO A 42 3.38 4.13 2.01
C PRO A 42 3.12 3.45 3.36
N GLY A 43 3.94 2.45 3.72
CA GLY A 43 3.82 1.73 4.99
C GLY A 43 4.08 2.59 6.23
N PHE A 44 4.79 3.71 6.10
CA PHE A 44 5.06 4.61 7.23
C PHE A 44 3.98 5.66 7.42
N TYR A 45 3.79 6.08 8.67
CA TYR A 45 2.81 7.12 8.99
C TYR A 45 3.19 8.46 8.34
N TYR A 46 2.21 9.11 7.73
CA TYR A 46 2.32 10.48 7.22
C TYR A 46 0.99 11.22 7.37
N SER A 47 1.06 12.41 7.96
CA SER A 47 -0.06 13.33 8.14
C SER A 47 -0.19 14.24 6.92
N THR A 48 -1.23 14.06 6.12
CA THR A 48 -1.49 14.91 4.94
C THR A 48 -1.86 16.35 5.31
N SER A 49 -2.40 16.58 6.51
CA SER A 49 -2.77 17.92 6.97
C SER A 49 -1.56 18.75 7.41
N THR A 50 -0.49 18.10 7.89
CA THR A 50 0.68 18.80 8.46
C THR A 50 1.98 18.50 7.73
N GLY A 51 1.97 17.58 6.76
CA GLY A 51 3.18 17.09 6.09
C GLY A 51 4.14 16.32 7.01
N THR A 52 3.68 15.89 8.18
CA THR A 52 4.55 15.32 9.21
C THR A 52 4.60 13.80 9.14
N TYR A 53 5.80 13.24 9.21
CA TYR A 53 6.08 11.84 9.47
C TYR A 53 7.04 11.72 10.66
N TYR A 54 7.07 10.54 11.26
CA TYR A 54 7.90 10.25 12.43
C TYR A 54 8.89 9.11 12.17
N GLU A 55 8.63 8.29 11.15
CA GLU A 55 9.34 7.05 10.93
C GLU A 55 10.33 7.17 9.78
N SER A 56 11.50 6.58 9.95
CA SER A 56 12.46 6.33 8.87
C SER A 56 13.09 4.94 9.01
N LEU A 57 13.49 4.36 7.88
CA LEU A 57 14.31 3.16 7.80
C LEU A 57 15.49 3.46 6.87
N GLU A 58 16.68 3.46 7.45
CA GLU A 58 17.95 3.67 6.76
C GLU A 58 18.62 2.32 6.52
N LEU A 59 19.00 2.05 5.27
CA LEU A 59 19.63 0.80 4.83
C LEU A 59 21.00 1.11 4.22
N ASN A 60 22.06 0.53 4.79
CA ASN A 60 23.43 0.67 4.28
C ASN A 60 23.93 -0.66 3.72
N PHE A 61 24.16 -0.72 2.42
CA PHE A 61 24.59 -1.94 1.72
C PHE A 61 26.11 -2.03 1.71
N SER A 62 26.68 -3.03 2.37
CA SER A 62 28.14 -3.24 2.36
C SER A 62 28.61 -3.98 1.10
N LYS A 63 27.71 -4.76 0.48
CA LYS A 63 27.86 -5.38 -0.84
C LYS A 63 26.53 -5.34 -1.56
N ASN A 64 26.52 -5.66 -2.86
CA ASN A 64 25.27 -5.80 -3.61
C ASN A 64 24.32 -6.76 -2.89
N GLY A 65 23.15 -6.24 -2.50
CA GLY A 65 22.12 -6.99 -1.80
C GLY A 65 22.49 -7.44 -0.38
N PHE A 66 23.54 -6.93 0.25
CA PHE A 66 23.94 -7.37 1.58
C PHE A 66 24.04 -6.21 2.55
N ILE A 67 23.35 -6.36 3.68
CA ILE A 67 23.34 -5.41 4.79
C ILE A 67 23.89 -6.14 6.02
N ASP A 68 25.02 -5.67 6.56
CA ASP A 68 25.58 -6.24 7.79
C ASP A 68 24.67 -6.00 9.00
N ALA A 69 24.88 -6.78 10.07
CA ALA A 69 24.25 -6.49 11.36
C ALA A 69 24.62 -5.06 11.82
N GLY A 70 23.62 -4.27 12.22
CA GLY A 70 23.76 -2.88 12.62
C GLY A 70 23.71 -1.85 11.48
N ASN A 71 23.68 -2.28 10.22
CA ASN A 71 23.67 -1.38 9.06
C ASN A 71 22.26 -1.02 8.54
N ALA A 72 21.21 -1.63 9.10
CA ALA A 72 19.84 -1.15 8.94
C ALA A 72 19.35 -0.54 10.25
N THR A 73 18.83 0.69 10.18
CA THR A 73 18.35 1.45 11.34
C THR A 73 16.92 1.91 11.10
N TYR A 74 15.98 1.44 11.90
CA TYR A 74 14.64 1.99 11.97
C TYR A 74 14.58 3.03 13.10
N THR A 75 14.08 4.21 12.79
CA THR A 75 13.95 5.32 13.74
C THR A 75 12.51 5.79 13.79
N SER A 76 12.00 5.94 15.01
CA SER A 76 10.73 6.56 15.33
C SER A 76 11.01 7.84 16.11
N LYS A 77 10.89 8.99 15.44
CA LYS A 77 11.17 10.32 15.99
C LYS A 77 10.00 10.82 16.83
N ILE A 78 10.29 11.36 18.00
CA ILE A 78 9.31 11.95 18.89
C ILE A 78 9.29 13.47 18.67
N VAL A 79 8.12 14.01 18.36
CA VAL A 79 7.92 15.45 18.17
C VAL A 79 6.63 15.88 18.84
N TYR A 80 6.71 16.88 19.72
CA TYR A 80 5.57 17.42 20.48
C TYR A 80 4.78 16.32 21.24
N GLY A 81 5.50 15.36 21.83
CA GLY A 81 4.93 14.25 22.59
C GLY A 81 4.07 13.31 21.75
N SER A 82 4.35 13.22 20.45
CA SER A 82 3.74 12.27 19.51
C SER A 82 4.84 11.57 18.72
N THR A 83 4.56 10.35 18.30
CA THR A 83 5.42 9.58 17.39
C THR A 83 4.56 8.72 16.48
N ALA A 84 5.18 7.98 15.56
CA ALA A 84 4.57 6.83 14.93
C ALA A 84 5.49 5.62 15.08
N PHE A 85 4.89 4.45 15.22
CA PHE A 85 5.60 3.20 15.43
C PHE A 85 4.92 2.10 14.62
N PHE A 86 5.67 1.48 13.71
CA PHE A 86 5.17 0.52 12.73
C PHE A 86 3.91 1.00 11.98
N GLY A 87 3.99 2.20 11.40
CA GLY A 87 2.96 2.77 10.51
C GLY A 87 1.74 3.37 11.20
N LYS A 88 1.65 3.30 12.53
CA LYS A 88 0.53 3.86 13.32
C LYS A 88 1.00 5.02 14.18
N LYS A 89 0.15 6.03 14.37
CA LYS A 89 0.43 7.19 15.23
C LYS A 89 0.17 6.87 16.70
N TYR A 90 1.08 7.31 17.56
CA TYR A 90 0.97 7.16 19.01
C TYR A 90 1.18 8.49 19.72
N LYS A 91 0.55 8.62 20.87
CA LYS A 91 0.91 9.60 21.89
C LYS A 91 2.07 9.03 22.72
N VAL A 92 3.07 9.85 23.02
CA VAL A 92 4.15 9.49 23.95
C VAL A 92 3.77 10.00 25.33
N PHE A 93 3.73 9.10 26.31
CA PHE A 93 3.50 9.44 27.71
C PHE A 93 4.82 9.78 28.43
N GLU A 94 5.83 8.97 28.21
CA GLU A 94 7.21 9.12 28.69
C GLU A 94 8.11 8.24 27.82
N ASP A 95 9.43 8.30 28.04
CA ASP A 95 10.42 7.56 27.27
C ASP A 95 10.06 6.06 27.22
N GLY A 96 9.86 5.55 26.00
CA GLY A 96 9.48 4.15 25.77
C GLY A 96 8.02 3.82 26.01
N LEU A 97 7.23 4.69 26.66
CA LEU A 97 5.81 4.43 26.93
C LEU A 97 4.91 5.18 25.94
N ILE A 98 4.37 4.45 24.97
CA ILE A 98 3.52 5.01 23.89
C ILE A 98 2.10 4.45 23.95
N THR A 99 1.10 5.19 23.49
CA THR A 99 -0.30 4.74 23.46
C THR A 99 -1.01 5.13 22.18
N GLU A 100 -1.88 4.24 21.69
CA GLU A 100 -2.61 4.44 20.44
C GLU A 100 -3.57 5.63 20.56
N ASN A 101 -3.69 6.38 19.46
CA ASN A 101 -4.63 7.47 19.33
C ASN A 101 -5.96 6.95 18.75
N LEU A 102 -6.98 6.84 19.59
CA LEU A 102 -8.30 6.29 19.22
C LEU A 102 -9.17 7.31 18.48
N VAL A 103 -9.05 8.59 18.86
CA VAL A 103 -9.73 9.71 18.22
C VAL A 103 -8.71 10.84 18.08
N SER A 104 -8.51 11.34 16.86
CA SER A 104 -7.63 12.47 16.56
C SER A 104 -8.43 13.65 15.99
N TYR A 105 -8.28 14.83 16.58
CA TYR A 105 -8.95 16.07 16.14
C TYR A 105 -10.47 15.95 15.94
N GLY A 106 -11.12 15.19 16.81
CA GLY A 106 -12.57 15.01 16.78
C GLY A 106 -13.33 16.31 17.03
N SER A 107 -14.46 16.46 16.34
CA SER A 107 -15.43 17.52 16.59
C SER A 107 -16.82 16.91 16.68
N ARG A 108 -17.61 17.33 17.66
CA ARG A 108 -18.98 16.83 17.83
C ARG A 108 -19.84 17.78 18.64
N ASP A 109 -21.08 17.95 18.19
CA ASP A 109 -22.14 18.53 19.00
C ASP A 109 -22.76 17.45 19.90
N LEU A 110 -22.78 17.69 21.22
CA LEU A 110 -23.42 16.83 22.20
C LEU A 110 -24.75 17.41 22.64
N GLN A 111 -25.72 16.52 22.80
CA GLN A 111 -27.03 16.78 23.38
C GLN A 111 -27.33 15.67 24.39
N ARG A 112 -28.25 15.90 25.32
CA ARG A 112 -28.69 14.83 26.22
C ARG A 112 -29.26 13.65 25.42
N GLY A 113 -28.64 12.48 25.55
CA GLY A 113 -29.01 11.27 24.82
C GLY A 113 -28.34 11.11 23.45
N ASN A 114 -27.54 12.09 23.01
CA ASN A 114 -26.68 11.99 21.83
C ASN A 114 -25.20 12.13 22.26
N ASP A 115 -24.64 10.99 22.68
CA ASP A 115 -23.33 10.89 23.29
C ASP A 115 -22.21 10.88 22.22
N TYR A 116 -20.99 11.26 22.60
CA TYR A 116 -19.81 11.05 21.77
C TYR A 116 -19.27 9.64 21.99
N ASP A 117 -19.52 8.69 21.08
CA ASP A 117 -18.77 7.44 21.06
C ASP A 117 -17.32 7.71 20.65
N LEU A 118 -16.38 7.42 21.55
CA LEU A 118 -14.96 7.62 21.33
C LEU A 118 -14.23 6.30 21.01
N GLY A 119 -14.93 5.16 21.00
CA GLY A 119 -14.34 3.85 20.77
C GLY A 119 -13.85 3.17 22.05
N ASN A 120 -13.55 1.86 21.96
CA ASN A 120 -13.15 1.00 23.08
C ASN A 120 -14.07 1.11 24.32
N GLY A 121 -15.36 1.31 24.07
CA GLY A 121 -16.40 1.45 25.09
C GLY A 121 -16.41 2.80 25.83
N TYR A 122 -15.56 3.75 25.45
CA TYR A 122 -15.58 5.09 26.02
C TYR A 122 -16.58 6.00 25.31
N LYS A 123 -17.25 6.86 26.09
CA LYS A 123 -18.08 7.92 25.53
C LYS A 123 -18.10 9.17 26.40
N LEU A 124 -18.27 10.33 25.76
CA LEU A 124 -18.60 11.59 26.45
C LEU A 124 -20.10 11.83 26.44
N VAL A 125 -20.63 12.14 27.62
CA VAL A 125 -22.06 12.37 27.85
C VAL A 125 -22.27 13.77 28.41
N LEU A 126 -23.17 14.53 27.81
CA LEU A 126 -23.61 15.82 28.34
C LEU A 126 -24.60 15.58 29.49
N GLN A 127 -24.22 15.93 30.70
CA GLN A 127 -25.09 15.80 31.88
C GLN A 127 -25.98 17.03 32.06
N GLY A 128 -25.50 18.22 31.71
CA GLY A 128 -26.30 19.45 31.77
C GLY A 128 -25.48 20.68 31.43
N VAL A 129 -26.17 21.81 31.35
CA VAL A 129 -25.57 23.14 31.11
C VAL A 129 -26.10 24.14 32.14
N ASN A 130 -25.37 25.21 32.34
CA ASN A 130 -25.75 26.34 33.19
C ASN A 130 -25.06 27.61 32.68
N ASN A 131 -25.80 28.49 32.01
CA ASN A 131 -25.27 29.63 31.27
C ASN A 131 -24.17 29.17 30.30
N ASP A 132 -22.96 29.72 30.44
CA ASP A 132 -21.82 29.44 29.58
C ASP A 132 -21.00 28.22 30.06
N SER A 133 -21.59 27.35 30.90
CA SER A 133 -20.92 26.17 31.45
C SER A 133 -21.65 24.87 31.11
N ALA A 134 -20.90 23.77 30.97
CA ALA A 134 -21.42 22.43 30.74
C ALA A 134 -20.79 21.40 31.69
N LEU A 135 -21.60 20.48 32.21
CA LEU A 135 -21.15 19.30 32.93
C LEU A 135 -21.02 18.14 31.94
N ILE A 136 -19.78 17.72 31.68
CA ILE A 136 -19.47 16.62 30.76
C ILE A 136 -18.92 15.44 31.57
N GLU A 137 -19.46 14.25 31.31
CA GLU A 137 -19.06 13.00 31.96
C GLU A 137 -18.40 12.05 30.96
N LEU A 138 -17.24 11.52 31.34
CA LEU A 138 -16.61 10.40 30.65
C LEU A 138 -17.16 9.09 31.23
N GLN A 139 -17.69 8.23 30.36
CA GLN A 139 -18.13 6.89 30.72
C GLN A 139 -17.27 5.83 30.02
N LYS A 140 -17.14 4.66 30.65
CA LYS A 140 -16.58 3.44 30.05
C LYS A 140 -17.59 2.31 30.22
N ASN A 141 -17.97 1.66 29.13
CA ASN A 141 -18.98 0.58 29.12
C ASN A 141 -20.28 1.00 29.84
N SER A 142 -20.73 2.24 29.59
CA SER A 142 -21.90 2.87 30.23
C SER A 142 -21.81 3.10 31.75
N ALA A 143 -20.64 2.89 32.36
CA ALA A 143 -20.38 3.26 33.75
C ALA A 143 -19.67 4.62 33.82
N PRO A 144 -20.10 5.56 34.69
CA PRO A 144 -19.39 6.80 34.93
C PRO A 144 -17.95 6.55 35.41
N VAL A 145 -16.98 7.17 34.73
CA VAL A 145 -15.58 7.21 35.16
C VAL A 145 -15.34 8.47 35.96
N THR A 146 -15.71 9.63 35.41
CA THR A 146 -15.53 10.94 36.04
C THR A 146 -16.31 12.02 35.28
N ALA A 147 -16.57 13.16 35.91
CA ALA A 147 -17.25 14.31 35.30
C ALA A 147 -16.51 15.62 35.60
N LYS A 148 -16.60 16.58 34.67
CA LYS A 148 -16.03 17.92 34.80
C LYS A 148 -17.04 18.98 34.38
N SER A 149 -17.12 20.04 35.17
CA SER A 149 -17.78 21.30 34.77
C SER A 149 -16.77 22.11 33.97
N LEU A 150 -17.15 22.53 32.77
CA LEU A 150 -16.31 23.24 31.81
C LEU A 150 -17.00 24.53 31.40
N GLU A 151 -16.24 25.61 31.23
CA GLU A 151 -16.75 26.87 30.70
C GLU A 151 -16.54 26.93 29.19
N GLU A 152 -17.39 27.67 28.47
CA GLU A 152 -17.25 27.92 27.04
C GLU A 152 -15.86 28.47 26.71
N GLY A 153 -15.25 27.95 25.65
CA GLY A 153 -13.88 28.24 25.22
C GLY A 153 -12.79 27.53 26.02
N SER A 154 -13.11 26.82 27.11
CA SER A 154 -12.10 26.17 27.95
C SER A 154 -11.60 24.85 27.37
N LYS A 155 -10.31 24.58 27.59
CA LYS A 155 -9.72 23.25 27.35
C LYS A 155 -10.04 22.32 28.51
N PHE A 156 -10.27 21.05 28.20
CA PHE A 156 -10.49 20.00 29.18
C PHE A 156 -9.56 18.82 28.95
N ASN A 157 -9.40 18.02 30.00
CA ASN A 157 -8.73 16.73 29.94
C ASN A 157 -9.40 15.73 30.89
N PHE A 158 -9.19 14.44 30.66
CA PHE A 158 -9.48 13.38 31.60
C PHE A 158 -8.25 12.50 31.70
N ASN A 159 -7.99 12.03 32.91
CA ASN A 159 -6.79 11.28 33.21
C ASN A 159 -7.16 9.88 33.71
N ALA A 160 -6.32 8.90 33.40
CA ALA A 160 -6.36 7.58 33.99
C ALA A 160 -5.04 7.30 34.72
N THR A 161 -5.09 6.43 35.71
CA THR A 161 -3.90 5.91 36.37
C THR A 161 -3.49 4.62 35.67
N ILE A 162 -2.28 4.61 35.09
CA ILE A 162 -1.69 3.48 34.39
C ILE A 162 -0.36 3.19 35.10
N ASN A 163 -0.16 1.94 35.55
CA ASN A 163 1.02 1.53 36.32
C ASN A 163 1.35 2.43 37.53
N GLY A 164 0.33 3.03 38.16
CA GLY A 164 0.48 3.93 39.31
C GLY A 164 0.70 5.41 38.96
N THR A 165 0.98 5.74 37.70
CA THR A 165 1.18 7.12 37.21
C THR A 165 -0.08 7.63 36.52
N LYS A 166 -0.37 8.92 36.65
CA LYS A 166 -1.58 9.54 36.11
C LYS A 166 -1.30 10.22 34.77
N TYR A 167 -1.87 9.69 33.69
CA TYR A 167 -1.70 10.21 32.32
C TYR A 167 -3.01 10.79 31.79
N THR A 168 -2.91 11.81 30.93
CA THR A 168 -4.05 12.34 30.17
C THR A 168 -4.44 11.34 29.09
N ILE A 169 -5.67 10.84 29.13
CA ILE A 169 -6.19 9.85 28.16
C ILE A 169 -7.26 10.42 27.23
N LEU A 170 -7.71 11.64 27.51
CA LEU A 170 -8.67 12.36 26.70
C LEU A 170 -8.45 13.85 26.92
N GLU A 171 -8.43 14.64 25.86
CA GLU A 171 -8.35 16.08 25.92
C GLU A 171 -9.14 16.73 24.80
N GLY A 172 -9.53 17.98 24.96
CA GLY A 172 -10.26 18.72 23.94
C GLY A 172 -10.61 20.12 24.38
N THR A 173 -11.44 20.78 23.58
CA THR A 173 -11.95 22.12 23.86
C THR A 173 -13.47 22.09 23.85
N LEU A 174 -14.08 22.68 24.87
CA LEU A 174 -15.49 23.04 24.83
C LEU A 174 -15.58 24.35 24.04
N ASP A 175 -15.98 24.27 22.78
CA ASP A 175 -15.97 25.42 21.86
C ASP A 175 -17.15 26.35 22.12
N ARG A 176 -18.35 25.78 22.30
CA ARG A 176 -19.59 26.55 22.46
C ARG A 176 -20.59 25.86 23.38
N VAL A 177 -21.30 26.64 24.18
CA VAL A 177 -22.45 26.20 24.98
C VAL A 177 -23.70 26.93 24.51
N LEU A 178 -24.75 26.17 24.19
CA LEU A 178 -26.08 26.72 23.89
C LEU A 178 -27.05 26.30 24.97
N ASP A 179 -27.18 27.15 25.99
CA ASP A 179 -28.15 26.97 27.07
C ASP A 179 -29.56 27.30 26.58
N SER A 180 -30.34 26.24 26.33
CA SER A 180 -31.70 26.33 25.83
C SER A 180 -32.54 25.20 26.41
N LYS A 181 -33.82 25.10 26.01
CA LYS A 181 -34.70 23.99 26.44
C LYS A 181 -34.10 22.61 26.09
N ASP A 182 -33.40 22.52 24.96
CA ASP A 182 -32.71 21.34 24.48
C ASP A 182 -31.22 21.71 24.31
N PRO A 183 -30.42 21.62 25.39
CA PRO A 183 -29.09 22.19 25.40
C PRO A 183 -28.13 21.45 24.48
N ILE A 184 -27.27 22.21 23.81
CA ILE A 184 -26.27 21.72 22.87
C ILE A 184 -24.90 22.24 23.30
N VAL A 185 -23.88 21.38 23.29
CA VAL A 185 -22.49 21.81 23.46
C VAL A 185 -21.65 21.34 22.29
N SER A 186 -20.81 22.21 21.75
CA SER A 186 -19.91 21.89 20.65
C SER A 186 -18.53 21.59 21.22
N LEU A 187 -18.01 20.39 20.95
CA LEU A 187 -16.65 20.00 21.29
C LEU A 187 -15.77 20.05 20.04
N THR A 188 -14.56 20.56 20.19
CA THR A 188 -13.56 20.59 19.11
C THR A 188 -12.20 20.12 19.64
N SER A 189 -11.29 19.76 18.71
CA SER A 189 -9.94 19.30 19.04
C SER A 189 -9.91 18.13 20.03
N VAL A 190 -10.92 17.24 20.00
CA VAL A 190 -11.01 16.10 20.90
C VAL A 190 -9.98 15.05 20.48
N ASN A 191 -9.09 14.69 21.39
CA ASN A 191 -8.13 13.62 21.22
C ASN A 191 -8.31 12.57 22.33
N GLN A 192 -8.48 11.30 21.97
CA GLN A 192 -8.54 10.20 22.93
C GLN A 192 -7.39 9.23 22.70
N TYR A 193 -6.82 8.76 23.80
CA TYR A 193 -5.73 7.81 23.86
C TYR A 193 -6.17 6.52 24.56
N SER A 194 -5.59 5.38 24.13
CA SER A 194 -5.82 4.09 24.78
C SER A 194 -5.30 4.09 26.24
N THR A 195 -5.96 3.33 27.10
CA THR A 195 -5.47 3.03 28.46
C THR A 195 -4.54 1.83 28.51
N GLU A 196 -4.23 1.23 27.37
CA GLU A 196 -3.34 0.08 27.20
C GLU A 196 -2.11 0.55 26.44
N PRO A 197 -1.14 1.21 27.10
CA PRO A 197 0.08 1.65 26.44
C PRO A 197 0.98 0.46 26.14
N ILE A 198 1.88 0.68 25.19
CA ILE A 198 2.98 -0.20 24.83
C ILE A 198 4.23 0.37 25.51
N GLU A 199 4.92 -0.47 26.26
CA GLU A 199 6.21 -0.15 26.86
C GLU A 199 7.30 -0.73 25.96
N ILE A 200 8.24 0.12 25.55
CA ILE A 200 9.35 -0.18 24.64
C ILE A 200 10.64 0.08 25.40
N ASN A 201 11.42 -0.99 25.57
CA ASN A 201 12.66 -0.98 26.30
C ASN A 201 13.84 -1.32 25.39
N VAL A 202 15.02 -0.80 25.73
CA VAL A 202 16.28 -1.22 25.07
C VAL A 202 16.45 -2.73 25.23
N GLY A 203 16.74 -3.42 24.12
CA GLY A 203 16.81 -4.88 24.04
C GLY A 203 15.52 -5.57 23.58
N ASP A 204 14.39 -4.85 23.49
CA ASP A 204 13.15 -5.41 22.92
C ASP A 204 13.37 -5.77 21.45
N GLN A 205 12.77 -6.88 21.01
CA GLN A 205 13.00 -7.43 19.68
C GLN A 205 11.77 -7.33 18.79
N TYR A 206 11.97 -6.85 17.57
CA TYR A 206 10.95 -6.70 16.55
C TYR A 206 11.42 -7.38 15.27
N GLY A 207 11.01 -8.64 15.07
CA GLY A 207 11.47 -9.45 13.93
C GLY A 207 12.99 -9.69 14.00
N ASN A 208 13.75 -9.14 13.06
CA ASN A 208 15.22 -9.20 13.03
C ASN A 208 15.90 -7.97 13.65
N PHE A 209 15.12 -7.02 14.14
CA PHE A 209 15.59 -5.81 14.77
C PHE A 209 15.55 -5.91 16.29
N GLU A 210 16.36 -5.09 16.95
CA GLU A 210 16.43 -4.91 18.39
C GLU A 210 16.47 -3.42 18.71
N VAL A 211 15.75 -3.00 19.75
CA VAL A 211 15.76 -1.62 20.24
C VAL A 211 17.13 -1.30 20.82
N THR A 212 17.84 -0.36 20.21
CA THR A 212 19.17 0.08 20.63
C THR A 212 19.14 1.36 21.45
N GLU A 213 18.10 2.18 21.30
CA GLU A 213 17.98 3.47 21.98
C GLU A 213 16.51 3.83 22.22
N VAL A 214 16.22 4.38 23.40
CA VAL A 214 14.92 4.94 23.77
C VAL A 214 15.19 6.23 24.54
N THR A 215 14.73 7.36 24.01
CA THR A 215 14.86 8.70 24.60
C THR A 215 13.55 9.48 24.42
N ASP A 216 13.52 10.70 24.95
CA ASP A 216 12.45 11.67 24.72
C ASP A 216 12.43 12.23 23.27
N GLU A 217 13.50 12.01 22.50
CA GLU A 217 13.65 12.45 21.12
C GLU A 217 13.36 11.36 20.08
N LYS A 218 13.65 10.09 20.39
CA LYS A 218 13.46 8.97 19.44
C LYS A 218 13.41 7.59 20.10
N ILE A 219 12.91 6.63 19.34
CA ILE A 219 13.09 5.19 19.55
C ILE A 219 13.88 4.67 18.34
N GLU A 220 15.01 4.00 18.58
CA GLU A 220 15.89 3.46 17.54
C GLU A 220 15.98 1.94 17.64
N LEU A 221 15.83 1.28 16.50
CA LEU A 221 16.01 -0.15 16.34
C LEU A 221 17.07 -0.44 15.28
N LYS A 222 17.95 -1.41 15.52
CA LYS A 222 18.92 -1.89 14.53
C LYS A 222 18.78 -3.37 14.24
N ASN A 223 19.10 -3.78 13.02
CA ASN A 223 19.08 -5.20 12.66
C ASN A 223 20.17 -5.96 13.43
N ARG A 224 19.80 -7.03 14.14
CA ARG A 224 20.74 -7.86 14.91
C ARG A 224 21.49 -8.87 14.04
N VAL A 225 20.88 -9.27 12.93
CA VAL A 225 21.43 -10.24 11.97
C VAL A 225 21.64 -9.57 10.62
N PRO A 226 22.65 -10.01 9.84
CA PRO A 226 22.80 -9.57 8.47
C PRO A 226 21.57 -9.93 7.62
N ILE A 227 21.29 -9.10 6.61
CA ILE A 227 20.18 -9.29 5.67
C ILE A 227 20.77 -9.48 4.28
N GLN A 228 20.37 -10.57 3.62
CA GLN A 228 20.71 -10.87 2.22
C GLN A 228 19.47 -10.63 1.36
N MET A 229 19.68 -9.96 0.23
CA MET A 229 18.68 -9.58 -0.76
C MET A 229 19.25 -9.94 -2.13
N SER A 230 19.09 -11.20 -2.52
CA SER A 230 19.52 -11.72 -3.82
C SER A 230 18.45 -11.46 -4.89
N PRO A 231 18.81 -11.39 -6.18
CA PRO A 231 17.83 -11.38 -7.25
C PRO A 231 16.81 -12.54 -7.12
N GLY A 232 15.54 -12.24 -7.35
CA GLY A 232 14.40 -13.16 -7.19
C GLY A 232 13.87 -13.28 -5.76
N ASP A 233 14.55 -12.72 -4.75
CA ASP A 233 14.11 -12.83 -3.36
C ASP A 233 12.86 -11.97 -3.06
N TYR A 234 12.06 -12.48 -2.11
CA TYR A 234 11.09 -11.70 -1.34
C TYR A 234 11.59 -11.62 0.11
N VAL A 235 11.98 -10.43 0.55
CA VAL A 235 12.73 -10.23 1.80
C VAL A 235 11.93 -9.38 2.78
N THR A 236 11.60 -9.94 3.93
CA THR A 236 11.03 -9.16 5.04
C THR A 236 12.12 -8.41 5.79
N ILE A 237 12.00 -7.08 5.86
CA ILE A 237 12.92 -6.21 6.61
C ILE A 237 12.33 -5.91 7.98
N LEU A 238 11.16 -5.26 8.01
CA LEU A 238 10.40 -4.99 9.23
C LEU A 238 9.12 -5.81 9.16
N LYS A 239 9.02 -6.83 10.02
CA LYS A 239 7.88 -7.73 10.04
C LYS A 239 6.57 -6.94 10.20
N ASP A 240 5.57 -7.33 9.41
CA ASP A 240 4.24 -6.71 9.38
C ASP A 240 4.23 -5.24 8.91
N LEU A 241 5.34 -4.73 8.34
CA LEU A 241 5.44 -3.35 7.90
C LEU A 241 6.12 -3.18 6.54
N ILE A 242 7.37 -3.66 6.38
CA ILE A 242 8.18 -3.46 5.18
C ILE A 242 8.75 -4.80 4.71
N ASP A 243 8.28 -5.23 3.56
CA ASP A 243 8.89 -6.26 2.75
C ASP A 243 9.55 -5.63 1.51
N PHE A 244 10.44 -6.37 0.87
CA PHE A 244 11.06 -6.02 -0.40
C PHE A 244 10.90 -7.15 -1.39
N ARG A 245 10.52 -6.81 -2.62
CA ARG A 245 10.60 -7.72 -3.75
C ARG A 245 11.77 -7.31 -4.63
N MET A 246 12.61 -8.28 -4.96
CA MET A 246 13.76 -8.11 -5.85
C MET A 246 13.37 -8.41 -7.30
N ALA A 247 14.04 -7.76 -8.25
CA ALA A 247 14.05 -8.18 -9.65
C ALA A 247 14.64 -9.59 -9.77
N ASP A 248 14.29 -10.33 -10.81
CA ASP A 248 14.67 -11.73 -10.97
C ASP A 248 16.17 -11.87 -11.29
N SER A 249 16.75 -10.95 -12.06
CA SER A 249 18.16 -11.06 -12.50
C SER A 249 19.07 -9.91 -12.08
N VAL A 250 18.53 -8.80 -11.58
CA VAL A 250 19.30 -7.59 -11.21
C VAL A 250 19.09 -7.19 -9.75
N TYR A 251 20.05 -6.45 -9.19
CA TYR A 251 19.92 -5.88 -7.84
C TYR A 251 19.07 -4.61 -7.88
N ARG A 252 17.78 -4.77 -8.17
CA ARG A 252 16.77 -3.73 -8.05
C ARG A 252 15.64 -4.24 -7.19
N ALA A 253 15.13 -3.40 -6.33
CA ALA A 253 14.08 -3.76 -5.42
C ALA A 253 13.04 -2.67 -5.31
N CYS A 254 11.87 -3.04 -4.82
CA CYS A 254 10.91 -2.08 -4.31
C CYS A 254 10.24 -2.65 -3.07
N SER A 255 9.89 -1.74 -2.15
CA SER A 255 9.21 -2.17 -0.93
C SER A 255 7.74 -2.49 -1.20
N TYR A 256 7.23 -3.48 -0.48
CA TYR A 256 5.85 -3.90 -0.48
C TYR A 256 5.36 -4.03 0.95
N ASN A 257 4.05 -4.17 1.07
CA ASN A 257 3.28 -4.50 2.25
C ASN A 257 2.81 -3.30 3.09
N MET A 258 1.52 -3.35 3.42
CA MET A 258 0.86 -2.61 4.48
C MET A 258 -0.15 -3.59 5.08
N THR A 259 -0.22 -3.71 6.41
CA THR A 259 -1.24 -4.60 7.02
C THR A 259 -2.64 -4.25 6.53
N LYS A 260 -3.58 -5.23 6.52
CA LYS A 260 -5.00 -4.98 6.19
C LYS A 260 -5.61 -3.80 6.98
N GLU A 261 -5.10 -3.54 8.18
CA GLU A 261 -5.51 -2.39 9.00
C GLU A 261 -4.96 -1.06 8.46
N VAL A 262 -3.70 -1.00 8.05
CA VAL A 262 -3.06 0.20 7.49
C VAL A 262 -3.67 0.59 6.14
N ILE A 263 -4.04 -0.40 5.30
CA ILE A 263 -4.75 -0.18 4.03
C ILE A 263 -6.12 0.47 4.26
N LYS A 264 -6.85 0.06 5.31
CA LYS A 264 -8.19 0.60 5.63
C LYS A 264 -8.14 2.02 6.20
N SER A 265 -7.05 2.38 6.87
CA SER A 265 -6.97 3.68 7.56
C SER A 265 -6.42 4.82 6.70
N TYR A 266 -5.66 4.57 5.63
CA TYR A 266 -4.78 5.62 5.07
C TYR A 266 -4.79 5.92 3.57
N GLN A 267 -5.84 5.57 2.80
CA GLN A 267 -6.05 6.08 1.42
C GLN A 267 -4.75 6.17 0.59
N ILE A 268 -4.35 5.06 -0.02
CA ILE A 268 -3.27 4.88 -1.02
C ILE A 268 -2.57 6.18 -1.51
N LYS A 269 -1.24 6.28 -1.34
CA LYS A 269 -0.49 7.56 -1.49
C LYS A 269 0.47 7.61 -2.68
N GLY A 270 0.39 8.64 -3.51
CA GLY A 270 1.53 9.10 -4.35
C GLY A 270 2.31 10.21 -3.67
N THR A 271 3.39 10.70 -4.29
CA THR A 271 4.13 11.89 -3.83
C THR A 271 3.17 13.06 -3.64
N SER A 272 3.22 13.68 -2.46
CA SER A 272 2.37 14.81 -2.09
C SER A 272 2.60 16.01 -3.01
N LEU A 273 1.53 16.51 -3.61
CA LEU A 273 1.54 17.81 -4.30
C LEU A 273 1.16 18.92 -3.29
N THR A 274 2.09 19.84 -3.03
CA THR A 274 1.76 21.10 -2.35
C THR A 274 1.44 22.15 -3.41
N VAL A 275 0.18 22.58 -3.47
CA VAL A 275 -0.26 23.63 -4.41
C VAL A 275 -0.09 24.99 -3.74
N ASN A 276 0.76 25.85 -4.30
CA ASN A 276 0.95 27.20 -3.78
C ASN A 276 0.14 28.21 -4.60
N ARG A 277 -1.06 28.52 -4.12
CA ARG A 277 -2.00 29.44 -4.81
C ARG A 277 -1.52 30.91 -4.89
N SER A 278 -0.37 31.26 -4.29
CA SER A 278 0.20 32.60 -4.39
C SER A 278 1.21 32.79 -5.51
N ASP A 279 1.68 31.70 -6.14
CA ASP A 279 2.63 31.79 -7.26
C ASP A 279 1.89 31.93 -8.60
N SER A 280 2.42 32.77 -9.50
CA SER A 280 1.81 33.14 -10.78
C SER A 280 2.08 32.16 -11.92
N SER A 281 2.67 30.99 -11.61
CA SER A 281 2.90 29.90 -12.57
C SER A 281 1.83 28.81 -12.34
N PRO A 282 1.30 28.17 -13.39
CA PRO A 282 0.49 26.97 -13.21
C PRO A 282 1.30 25.91 -12.46
N ASP A 283 0.76 25.41 -11.36
CA ASP A 283 1.30 24.25 -10.67
C ASP A 283 0.93 23.02 -11.48
N SER A 284 1.94 22.30 -12.01
CA SER A 284 1.75 20.99 -12.64
C SER A 284 2.36 19.91 -11.75
N CYS A 285 1.69 18.77 -11.70
CA CYS A 285 2.18 17.59 -11.01
C CYS A 285 2.10 16.39 -11.94
N VAL A 286 3.18 15.63 -11.98
CA VAL A 286 3.30 14.42 -12.77
C VAL A 286 3.64 13.29 -11.82
N TRP A 287 2.76 12.31 -11.77
CA TRP A 287 3.02 11.05 -11.11
C TRP A 287 3.41 10.00 -12.14
N THR A 288 4.54 9.34 -11.91
CA THR A 288 5.00 8.13 -12.61
C THR A 288 5.12 7.01 -11.57
N ALA A 289 5.55 5.82 -11.99
CA ALA A 289 5.89 4.77 -11.04
C ALA A 289 6.84 5.24 -9.93
N ASP A 290 7.83 6.08 -10.22
CA ASP A 290 8.80 6.53 -9.21
C ASP A 290 8.15 7.27 -8.04
N SER A 291 7.08 8.01 -8.32
CA SER A 291 6.37 8.86 -7.36
C SER A 291 5.00 8.33 -6.95
N PHE A 292 4.46 7.31 -7.62
CA PHE A 292 3.17 6.73 -7.27
C PHE A 292 3.17 5.22 -7.47
N GLY A 293 3.31 4.49 -6.37
CA GLY A 293 3.41 3.03 -6.34
C GLY A 293 2.20 2.24 -6.80
N MET A 294 1.11 2.92 -7.19
CA MET A 294 -0.04 2.30 -7.87
C MET A 294 0.17 2.19 -9.38
N LEU A 295 1.09 2.96 -9.95
CA LEU A 295 1.40 2.89 -11.37
C LEU A 295 2.36 1.73 -11.63
N TYR A 296 2.09 1.01 -12.72
CA TYR A 296 2.82 -0.16 -13.18
C TYR A 296 4.29 0.15 -13.34
N TYR A 297 5.11 -0.80 -12.88
CA TYR A 297 6.54 -0.78 -13.04
C TYR A 297 7.07 -2.19 -13.27
N ASP A 298 7.84 -2.37 -14.34
CA ASP A 298 8.58 -3.59 -14.62
C ASP A 298 9.93 -3.54 -13.88
N LEU A 299 9.99 -4.22 -12.73
CA LEU A 299 11.16 -4.23 -11.86
C LEU A 299 12.41 -4.82 -12.54
N GLU A 300 12.20 -5.81 -13.40
CA GLU A 300 13.24 -6.51 -14.13
C GLU A 300 13.86 -5.62 -15.21
N ASN A 301 13.01 -5.05 -16.07
CA ASN A 301 13.43 -4.29 -17.24
C ASN A 301 13.61 -2.79 -17.01
N ASN A 302 13.33 -2.31 -15.79
CA ASN A 302 13.51 -0.90 -15.37
C ASN A 302 12.67 0.12 -16.17
N PHE A 303 11.37 -0.09 -16.30
CA PHE A 303 10.51 0.92 -16.92
C PHE A 303 9.09 0.92 -16.36
N SER A 304 8.41 2.06 -16.51
CA SER A 304 6.97 2.20 -16.37
C SER A 304 6.36 2.68 -17.67
N THR A 305 5.06 2.49 -17.82
CA THR A 305 4.30 2.93 -19.00
C THR A 305 3.24 3.96 -18.64
N GLU A 306 2.73 3.90 -17.40
CA GLU A 306 1.67 4.77 -16.90
C GLU A 306 2.19 6.09 -16.33
N ARG A 307 1.39 7.14 -16.54
CA ARG A 307 1.61 8.49 -16.03
C ARG A 307 0.27 9.15 -15.71
N LEU A 308 0.20 9.84 -14.58
CA LEU A 308 -0.91 10.70 -14.21
C LEU A 308 -0.41 12.14 -14.14
N GLU A 309 -0.99 13.02 -14.93
CA GLU A 309 -0.62 14.44 -14.99
C GLU A 309 -1.80 15.31 -14.57
N LEU A 310 -1.55 16.19 -13.60
CA LEU A 310 -2.47 17.22 -13.14
C LEU A 310 -1.88 18.60 -13.43
N ASN A 311 -2.57 19.38 -14.23
CA ASN A 311 -2.25 20.76 -14.52
C ASN A 311 -3.25 21.67 -13.79
N LEU A 312 -2.78 22.54 -12.89
CA LEU A 312 -3.63 23.46 -12.16
C LEU A 312 -3.49 24.87 -12.72
N ASN A 313 -4.65 25.50 -12.91
CA ASN A 313 -4.74 26.93 -13.08
C ASN A 313 -5.07 27.53 -11.70
N THR A 314 -4.22 28.42 -11.20
CA THR A 314 -4.36 28.99 -9.85
C THR A 314 -5.61 29.86 -9.67
N GLU A 315 -6.24 30.29 -10.77
CA GLU A 315 -7.49 31.04 -10.77
C GLU A 315 -8.75 30.15 -10.61
N ASP A 316 -8.65 28.86 -10.94
CA ASP A 316 -9.79 27.95 -10.97
C ASP A 316 -9.98 27.25 -9.60
N LYS A 317 -11.24 27.16 -9.15
CA LYS A 317 -11.59 26.38 -7.94
C LYS A 317 -11.78 24.88 -8.21
N TRP A 318 -11.72 24.47 -9.47
CA TRP A 318 -11.92 23.10 -9.96
C TRP A 318 -10.85 22.76 -10.99
N ILE A 319 -10.61 21.46 -11.19
CA ILE A 319 -9.73 21.01 -12.27
C ILE A 319 -10.46 21.22 -13.60
N SER A 320 -9.88 22.04 -14.46
CA SER A 320 -10.43 22.32 -15.78
C SER A 320 -10.42 21.08 -16.68
N LYS A 321 -11.35 21.01 -17.64
CA LYS A 321 -11.47 19.86 -18.56
C LYS A 321 -10.15 19.63 -19.30
N GLY A 322 -9.66 18.40 -19.29
CA GLY A 322 -8.41 18.01 -19.95
C GLY A 322 -7.14 18.31 -19.14
N CYS A 323 -7.28 18.85 -17.92
CA CYS A 323 -6.15 19.16 -17.05
C CYS A 323 -5.82 18.04 -16.04
N LEU A 324 -6.58 16.95 -16.02
CA LEU A 324 -6.22 15.70 -15.35
C LEU A 324 -6.17 14.61 -16.41
N VAL A 325 -4.97 14.11 -16.69
CA VAL A 325 -4.71 13.18 -17.79
C VAL A 325 -4.03 11.94 -17.21
N TYR A 326 -4.67 10.80 -17.36
CA TYR A 326 -4.03 9.50 -17.17
C TYR A 326 -3.68 8.94 -18.54
N GLU A 327 -2.41 8.62 -18.74
CA GLU A 327 -1.90 8.07 -19.99
C GLU A 327 -1.02 6.84 -19.73
N SER A 328 -0.97 5.95 -20.72
CA SER A 328 -0.07 4.81 -20.72
C SER A 328 0.45 4.59 -22.14
N SER A 329 1.76 4.33 -22.27
CA SER A 329 2.41 4.14 -23.58
C SER A 329 3.09 2.77 -23.68
N PRO A 330 2.84 1.97 -24.74
CA PRO A 330 3.35 0.61 -24.82
C PRO A 330 4.85 0.58 -25.06
N VAL A 331 5.52 -0.38 -24.44
CA VAL A 331 6.97 -0.63 -24.58
C VAL A 331 7.18 -2.06 -25.07
N LYS A 332 8.13 -2.28 -25.99
CA LYS A 332 8.52 -3.64 -26.39
C LYS A 332 9.52 -4.22 -25.39
N ILE A 333 9.30 -5.45 -24.97
CA ILE A 333 10.21 -6.20 -24.10
C ILE A 333 10.47 -7.58 -24.68
N PRO A 334 11.64 -8.18 -24.41
CA PRO A 334 11.90 -9.57 -24.77
C PRO A 334 11.05 -10.53 -23.94
N TYR A 335 10.71 -11.69 -24.50
CA TYR A 335 10.21 -12.82 -23.72
C TYR A 335 11.26 -13.27 -22.70
N LYS A 336 10.82 -13.75 -21.52
CA LYS A 336 11.75 -14.29 -20.52
C LYS A 336 12.52 -15.49 -21.06
N ASN A 337 11.84 -16.39 -21.77
CA ASN A 337 12.50 -17.51 -22.44
C ASN A 337 13.28 -17.01 -23.68
N PRO A 338 14.63 -17.05 -23.66
CA PRO A 338 15.44 -16.55 -24.75
C PRO A 338 15.34 -17.40 -26.02
N GLU A 339 14.86 -18.64 -25.93
CA GLU A 339 14.64 -19.54 -27.08
C GLU A 339 13.48 -19.08 -27.96
N MET A 340 12.65 -18.14 -27.50
CA MET A 340 11.56 -17.55 -28.28
C MET A 340 12.06 -16.51 -29.32
N ARG A 341 13.36 -16.25 -29.40
CA ARG A 341 13.97 -15.34 -30.41
C ARG A 341 14.07 -16.01 -31.79
N ASN A 342 14.01 -15.21 -32.85
CA ASN A 342 14.20 -15.64 -34.24
C ASN A 342 13.13 -16.64 -34.78
N TYR A 343 11.89 -16.59 -34.26
CA TYR A 343 10.78 -17.41 -34.74
C TYR A 343 10.16 -16.84 -36.04
N GLY A 344 10.92 -16.81 -37.14
CA GLY A 344 10.43 -16.45 -38.47
C GLY A 344 9.92 -14.99 -38.63
N GLU A 345 9.36 -14.67 -39.80
CA GLU A 345 8.97 -13.29 -40.18
C GLU A 345 7.66 -12.77 -39.53
N ASN A 346 7.08 -13.48 -38.54
CA ASN A 346 5.79 -13.11 -37.92
C ASN A 346 5.89 -12.97 -36.41
N ALA A 347 5.28 -11.91 -35.84
CA ALA A 347 4.80 -11.63 -34.46
C ALA A 347 5.58 -12.10 -33.20
N PHE A 348 6.58 -12.96 -33.32
CA PHE A 348 7.34 -13.61 -32.25
C PHE A 348 8.85 -13.44 -32.51
N ASP A 349 9.27 -12.22 -32.85
CA ASP A 349 10.69 -11.89 -33.02
C ASP A 349 11.36 -11.67 -31.66
N GLY A 350 11.17 -12.62 -30.73
CA GLY A 350 11.76 -12.59 -29.41
C GLY A 350 11.22 -11.52 -28.44
N GLU A 351 10.30 -10.68 -28.89
CA GLU A 351 9.75 -9.56 -28.11
C GLU A 351 8.22 -9.45 -28.27
N TYR A 352 7.58 -8.82 -27.28
CA TYR A 352 6.17 -8.43 -27.33
C TYR A 352 5.96 -7.04 -26.71
N SER A 353 4.88 -6.37 -27.09
CA SER A 353 4.53 -5.06 -26.54
C SER A 353 3.75 -5.21 -25.24
N VAL A 354 4.15 -4.47 -24.22
CA VAL A 354 3.50 -4.41 -22.92
C VAL A 354 3.03 -3.01 -22.58
N LEU A 355 1.93 -2.95 -21.85
CA LEU A 355 1.32 -1.72 -21.36
C LEU A 355 0.85 -1.94 -19.92
N GLY A 356 1.05 -0.94 -19.07
CA GLY A 356 0.48 -0.88 -17.74
C GLY A 356 -0.92 -0.29 -17.83
N TRP A 357 -1.87 -0.89 -17.12
CA TRP A 357 -3.24 -0.38 -17.03
C TRP A 357 -3.80 -0.63 -15.63
N ASP A 358 -4.14 0.45 -14.92
CA ASP A 358 -4.57 0.39 -13.51
C ASP A 358 -3.55 -0.33 -12.62
N GLY A 359 -2.26 -0.06 -12.84
CA GLY A 359 -1.15 -0.66 -12.09
C GLY A 359 -0.73 -2.07 -12.54
N GLU A 360 -1.52 -2.72 -13.39
CA GLU A 360 -1.31 -4.12 -13.80
C GLU A 360 -0.66 -4.24 -15.19
N LYS A 361 0.10 -5.32 -15.40
CA LYS A 361 0.79 -5.60 -16.67
C LYS A 361 -0.15 -6.27 -17.68
N TYR A 362 -0.22 -5.73 -18.88
CA TYR A 362 -0.93 -6.32 -20.02
C TYR A 362 -0.03 -6.44 -21.24
N ALA A 363 -0.32 -7.43 -22.09
CA ALA A 363 0.19 -7.43 -23.46
C ALA A 363 -0.70 -6.52 -24.32
N TYR A 364 -0.06 -5.66 -25.10
CA TYR A 364 -0.71 -4.71 -26.00
C TYR A 364 -0.62 -5.23 -27.44
N LEU A 365 -1.79 -5.42 -28.05
CA LEU A 365 -1.92 -6.02 -29.39
C LEU A 365 -2.06 -4.98 -30.52
N GLY A 366 -1.97 -3.69 -30.20
CA GLY A 366 -2.23 -2.59 -31.13
C GLY A 366 -3.57 -1.91 -30.86
N ASP A 367 -3.72 -0.71 -31.41
CA ASP A 367 -4.88 0.18 -31.14
C ASP A 367 -6.23 -0.46 -31.47
N ASP A 368 -6.29 -1.29 -32.51
CA ASP A 368 -7.53 -1.94 -32.95
C ASP A 368 -7.87 -3.23 -32.17
N GLN A 369 -6.87 -3.85 -31.52
CA GLN A 369 -7.01 -5.17 -30.89
C GLN A 369 -7.08 -5.10 -29.35
N GLY A 370 -6.52 -4.04 -28.76
CA GLY A 370 -6.61 -3.74 -27.34
C GLY A 370 -5.58 -4.48 -26.47
N LEU A 371 -5.96 -4.71 -25.21
CA LEU A 371 -5.13 -5.30 -24.16
C LEU A 371 -5.60 -6.71 -23.82
N ILE A 372 -4.64 -7.60 -23.53
CA ILE A 372 -4.90 -8.94 -23.00
C ILE A 372 -4.00 -9.25 -21.81
N ASN A 373 -4.46 -10.14 -20.93
CA ASN A 373 -3.66 -10.61 -19.80
C ASN A 373 -2.46 -11.43 -20.29
N VAL A 374 -1.29 -11.18 -19.68
CA VAL A 374 -0.13 -12.09 -19.80
C VAL A 374 -0.33 -13.20 -18.77
N LEU A 375 -0.69 -14.40 -19.22
CA LEU A 375 -0.96 -15.52 -18.31
C LEU A 375 0.33 -16.16 -17.78
N MET A 376 1.37 -16.19 -18.60
CA MET A 376 2.65 -16.82 -18.29
C MET A 376 3.73 -16.23 -19.22
N ASP A 377 4.87 -15.86 -18.62
CA ASP A 377 6.10 -15.46 -19.30
C ASP A 377 7.25 -15.86 -18.37
N ASP A 378 7.71 -17.11 -18.51
CA ASP A 378 8.79 -17.70 -17.73
C ASP A 378 9.70 -18.57 -18.61
N ASP A 379 10.88 -18.90 -18.09
CA ASP A 379 11.90 -19.76 -18.70
C ASP A 379 12.12 -21.04 -17.88
N ASN A 380 11.13 -21.44 -17.06
CA ASN A 380 11.26 -22.60 -16.19
C ASN A 380 11.01 -23.91 -16.95
N ASP A 381 11.87 -24.89 -16.72
CA ASP A 381 11.69 -26.24 -17.26
C ASP A 381 10.58 -26.99 -16.51
N ARG A 382 9.76 -27.72 -17.27
CA ARG A 382 8.75 -28.64 -16.73
C ARG A 382 8.77 -29.98 -17.44
N SER A 383 8.81 -31.05 -16.66
CA SER A 383 8.61 -32.42 -17.17
C SER A 383 7.16 -32.82 -17.02
N LEU A 384 6.55 -33.30 -18.11
CA LEU A 384 5.18 -33.81 -18.14
C LEU A 384 5.17 -35.24 -18.69
N TYR A 385 4.41 -36.14 -18.05
CA TYR A 385 4.18 -37.51 -18.54
C TYR A 385 2.91 -37.59 -19.40
N SER A 386 2.79 -38.65 -20.20
CA SER A 386 1.53 -38.92 -20.92
C SER A 386 0.37 -39.01 -19.93
N GLY A 387 -0.72 -38.31 -20.25
CA GLY A 387 -1.90 -38.15 -19.41
C GLY A 387 -1.84 -36.96 -18.43
N GLU A 388 -0.68 -36.30 -18.26
CA GLU A 388 -0.57 -35.15 -17.37
C GLU A 388 -1.05 -33.84 -18.01
N GLU A 389 -1.46 -32.93 -17.14
CA GLU A 389 -2.02 -31.65 -17.47
C GLU A 389 -1.21 -30.52 -16.79
N TRP A 390 -1.03 -29.43 -17.52
CA TRP A 390 -0.44 -28.20 -17.04
C TRP A 390 -1.46 -27.07 -17.15
N ASN A 391 -1.91 -26.57 -16.01
CA ASN A 391 -2.73 -25.36 -15.93
C ASN A 391 -1.91 -24.13 -16.35
N LEU A 392 -2.39 -23.44 -17.38
CA LEU A 392 -1.78 -22.24 -17.96
C LEU A 392 -2.47 -20.94 -17.51
N GLY A 393 -3.48 -21.01 -16.65
CA GLY A 393 -4.27 -19.85 -16.20
C GLY A 393 -5.54 -19.63 -17.01
N GLU A 394 -6.50 -18.89 -16.44
CA GLU A 394 -7.80 -18.56 -17.05
C GLU A 394 -8.58 -19.75 -17.65
N GLY A 395 -8.41 -20.94 -17.05
CA GLY A 395 -9.04 -22.18 -17.50
C GLY A 395 -8.38 -22.80 -18.74
N TYR A 396 -7.26 -22.28 -19.22
CA TYR A 396 -6.42 -22.96 -20.21
C TYR A 396 -5.60 -24.06 -19.56
N ILE A 397 -5.53 -25.21 -20.22
CA ILE A 397 -4.76 -26.38 -19.79
C ILE A 397 -4.01 -26.94 -21.00
N LEU A 398 -2.71 -27.18 -20.87
CA LEU A 398 -1.94 -27.99 -21.82
C LEU A 398 -1.92 -29.44 -21.34
N LYS A 399 -2.40 -30.37 -22.16
CA LYS A 399 -2.43 -31.80 -21.86
C LYS A 399 -1.51 -32.57 -22.78
N VAL A 400 -0.72 -33.48 -22.21
CA VAL A 400 0.04 -34.48 -22.97
C VAL A 400 -0.87 -35.68 -23.21
N ASP A 401 -1.36 -35.84 -24.43
CA ASP A 401 -2.23 -36.96 -24.77
C ASP A 401 -1.43 -38.25 -24.94
N ASP A 402 -0.30 -38.20 -25.65
CA ASP A 402 0.56 -39.36 -25.90
C ASP A 402 1.99 -38.96 -26.25
N ILE A 403 2.92 -39.91 -26.08
CA ILE A 403 4.34 -39.77 -26.42
C ILE A 403 4.77 -40.98 -27.26
N GLU A 404 5.06 -40.77 -28.53
CA GLU A 404 5.46 -41.80 -29.49
C GLU A 404 6.87 -41.55 -30.03
N SER A 405 7.87 -42.32 -29.57
CA SER A 405 9.27 -42.21 -30.01
C SER A 405 9.87 -40.80 -29.85
N ASP A 406 9.76 -39.97 -30.88
CA ASP A 406 10.21 -38.57 -30.95
C ASP A 406 9.05 -37.60 -31.25
N LYS A 407 7.82 -37.98 -30.92
CA LYS A 407 6.62 -37.15 -31.11
C LYS A 407 5.82 -37.08 -29.83
N VAL A 408 5.33 -35.89 -29.53
CA VAL A 408 4.46 -35.60 -28.39
C VAL A 408 3.16 -35.05 -28.94
N HIS A 409 2.06 -35.72 -28.58
CA HIS A 409 0.71 -35.29 -28.90
C HIS A 409 0.21 -34.38 -27.79
N LEU A 410 -0.07 -33.12 -28.13
CA LEU A 410 -0.49 -32.09 -27.19
C LEU A 410 -1.89 -31.60 -27.54
N THR A 411 -2.70 -31.38 -26.51
CA THR A 411 -3.99 -30.70 -26.63
C THR A 411 -4.06 -29.53 -25.67
N VAL A 412 -4.45 -28.37 -26.20
CA VAL A 412 -4.83 -27.20 -25.39
C VAL A 412 -6.33 -27.27 -25.15
N LEU A 413 -6.72 -27.28 -23.88
CA LEU A 413 -8.11 -27.18 -23.44
C LEU A 413 -8.39 -25.77 -22.92
N ARG A 414 -9.63 -25.32 -23.05
CA ARG A 414 -10.18 -24.19 -22.30
C ARG A 414 -11.45 -24.64 -21.60
N ASN A 415 -11.51 -24.53 -20.28
CA ASN A 415 -12.65 -24.98 -19.47
C ASN A 415 -13.05 -26.44 -19.79
N ASN A 416 -12.05 -27.32 -19.84
CA ASN A 416 -12.18 -28.75 -20.17
C ASN A 416 -12.69 -29.07 -21.59
N VAL A 417 -12.70 -28.09 -22.50
CA VAL A 417 -13.04 -28.30 -23.92
C VAL A 417 -11.78 -28.13 -24.76
N ALA A 418 -11.46 -29.12 -25.60
CA ALA A 418 -10.34 -29.03 -26.52
C ALA A 418 -10.54 -27.88 -27.51
N VAL A 419 -9.58 -26.94 -27.57
CA VAL A 419 -9.61 -25.78 -28.47
C VAL A 419 -8.53 -25.85 -29.54
N TYR A 420 -7.46 -26.63 -29.31
CA TYR A 420 -6.36 -26.82 -30.24
C TYR A 420 -5.63 -28.13 -29.93
N SER A 421 -5.12 -28.80 -30.96
CA SER A 421 -4.24 -29.97 -30.81
C SER A 421 -3.12 -29.89 -31.82
N SER A 422 -1.93 -30.33 -31.43
CA SER A 422 -0.75 -30.35 -32.28
C SER A 422 0.14 -31.54 -31.92
N ILE A 423 0.98 -31.93 -32.88
CA ILE A 423 2.01 -32.95 -32.68
C ILE A 423 3.35 -32.23 -32.85
N ILE A 424 4.16 -32.25 -31.79
CA ILE A 424 5.49 -31.66 -31.78
C ILE A 424 6.55 -32.76 -31.65
N SER A 425 7.76 -32.52 -32.13
CA SER A 425 8.94 -33.38 -31.99
C SER A 425 10.06 -32.60 -31.32
N PRO A 426 10.90 -33.23 -30.46
CA PRO A 426 12.01 -32.54 -29.84
C PRO A 426 13.00 -32.03 -30.89
N GLY A 427 13.51 -30.82 -30.69
CA GLY A 427 14.48 -30.21 -31.58
C GLY A 427 15.82 -30.95 -31.56
N LYS A 428 16.49 -31.06 -32.72
CA LYS A 428 17.89 -31.53 -32.79
C LYS A 428 18.92 -30.41 -32.59
N SER A 429 18.45 -29.16 -32.65
CA SER A 429 19.10 -27.89 -32.32
C SER A 429 17.97 -26.86 -32.10
N ALA A 430 18.27 -25.71 -31.48
CA ALA A 430 17.35 -24.57 -31.33
C ALA A 430 16.98 -23.88 -32.67
N ASP A 431 17.14 -24.58 -33.80
CA ASP A 431 16.75 -24.10 -35.12
C ASP A 431 15.25 -24.33 -35.34
N LEU A 432 14.62 -23.44 -36.13
CA LEU A 432 13.17 -23.32 -36.31
C LEU A 432 12.44 -24.66 -36.58
N GLY A 433 11.36 -24.90 -35.85
CA GLY A 433 10.30 -25.86 -36.21
C GLY A 433 10.21 -27.15 -35.37
N THR A 434 9.06 -27.82 -35.51
CA THR A 434 8.61 -29.06 -34.85
C THR A 434 8.61 -29.12 -33.32
N HIS A 435 9.42 -28.36 -32.57
CA HIS A 435 9.49 -28.46 -31.10
C HIS A 435 8.73 -27.38 -30.32
N THR A 436 8.31 -26.30 -30.99
CA THR A 436 7.49 -25.23 -30.40
C THR A 436 6.00 -25.45 -30.68
N LEU A 437 5.17 -25.36 -29.64
CA LEU A 437 3.71 -25.32 -29.79
C LEU A 437 3.24 -23.87 -29.98
N LEU A 438 2.57 -23.59 -31.10
CA LEU A 438 1.95 -22.28 -31.35
C LEU A 438 0.43 -22.44 -31.53
N TYR A 439 -0.34 -21.80 -30.65
CA TYR A 439 -1.79 -21.72 -30.75
C TYR A 439 -2.22 -20.28 -31.02
N ASN A 440 -2.74 -20.03 -32.22
CA ASN A 440 -3.26 -18.73 -32.63
C ASN A 440 -4.78 -18.74 -32.64
N LYS A 441 -5.39 -17.68 -32.13
CA LYS A 441 -6.83 -17.45 -32.17
C LYS A 441 -7.11 -16.00 -32.48
N THR A 442 -8.13 -15.74 -33.29
CA THR A 442 -8.65 -14.39 -33.51
C THR A 442 -9.33 -13.86 -32.24
N VAL A 443 -8.89 -12.68 -31.79
CA VAL A 443 -9.41 -11.98 -30.62
C VAL A 443 -9.98 -10.65 -31.09
N ASN A 444 -11.16 -10.28 -30.59
CA ASN A 444 -11.82 -8.99 -30.87
C ASN A 444 -12.16 -8.66 -32.34
N GLY A 445 -12.30 -9.67 -33.21
CA GLY A 445 -12.83 -9.49 -34.57
C GLY A 445 -11.91 -10.03 -35.63
#